data_AF-A0A8J6SV51-F1
#
_entry.id   AF-A0A8J6SV51-F1
#
_cell.length_a   1.000
_cell.length_b   1.000
_cell.length_c   1.000
_cell.angle_alpha   90.00
_cell.angle_beta   90.00
_cell.angle_gamma   90.00
#
_symmetry.space_group_name_H-M   'P 1'
#
loop_
_entity.id
_entity.type
_entity.pdbx_description
1 polymer ?
#
loop_
_entity_poly.entity_id
_entity_poly.type
_entity_poly.pdbx_seq_one_letter_code
_entity_poly.pdbx_strand_id
1 'polypeptide(L)'
;QDPGFIDHVVNKKANIIRVYLPPDANCLLSVMDHCLRSRHYVNVVIAGKHKAPQWLSMDEAVIHCQEGIGIWQWASNDQNQEPDLVMACCGDVPTMETLAAVSIMREELPDLKIRVVNAVDLMKLQSSDKHPHGLTDKAFDQMFTKDKPIIFAFHSYPGLIHKLTYNRNNHSNLHVHGYKEEGTVTTPFDMTVLNELDRFHLIMNAIDRLGPIVGEKGIYLKQKLQDKLIEHRQYIDVEGQDMPEIREWVWSRSS
;
A
#
# COMPACT_ATOMS: atom_id res chain seq x y z
N GLN A 1 17.95 -3.96 9.04
CA GLN A 1 17.10 -4.06 7.84
C GLN A 1 17.10 -2.65 7.25
N ASP A 2 17.30 -2.45 5.94
CA ASP A 2 17.46 -1.09 5.37
C ASP A 2 16.93 -1.05 3.91
N PRO A 3 15.72 -0.50 3.68
CA PRO A 3 15.15 -0.31 2.36
C PRO A 3 15.53 1.04 1.70
N GLY A 4 16.51 1.78 2.23
CA GLY A 4 16.92 3.13 1.84
C GLY A 4 17.68 3.24 0.52
N PHE A 5 17.96 2.11 -0.14
CA PHE A 5 18.50 2.15 -1.49
C PHE A 5 17.57 2.92 -2.45
N ILE A 6 16.25 2.86 -2.23
CA ILE A 6 15.27 3.62 -3.00
C ILE A 6 15.53 5.13 -2.84
N ASP A 7 15.63 5.63 -1.62
CA ASP A 7 15.94 7.03 -1.31
C ASP A 7 17.24 7.50 -1.95
N HIS A 8 18.25 6.62 -2.05
CA HIS A 8 19.50 6.94 -2.71
C HIS A 8 19.35 7.14 -4.22
N VAL A 9 18.64 6.23 -4.90
CA VAL A 9 18.56 6.23 -6.37
C VAL A 9 17.60 7.29 -6.91
N VAL A 10 16.47 7.55 -6.23
CA VAL A 10 15.45 8.52 -6.70
C VAL A 10 15.96 9.97 -6.75
N ASN A 11 17.13 10.27 -6.16
CA ASN A 11 17.81 11.56 -6.27
C ASN A 11 18.65 11.74 -7.55
N LYS A 12 18.83 10.70 -8.36
CA LYS A 12 19.56 10.82 -9.64
C LYS A 12 18.61 11.35 -10.72
N LYS A 13 19.14 11.61 -11.93
CA LYS A 13 18.35 12.22 -13.01
C LYS A 13 17.09 11.40 -13.31
N ALA A 14 15.94 12.09 -13.30
CA ALA A 14 14.60 11.52 -13.51
C ALA A 14 14.46 10.72 -14.82
N ASN A 15 15.21 11.08 -15.87
CA ASN A 15 15.16 10.35 -17.13
C ASN A 15 15.90 8.99 -17.11
N ILE A 16 16.71 8.69 -16.09
CA ILE A 16 17.56 7.49 -16.01
C ILE A 16 17.03 6.45 -15.01
N ILE A 17 16.51 6.88 -13.86
CA ILE A 17 16.12 5.94 -12.79
C ILE A 17 14.68 5.48 -12.95
N ARG A 18 14.46 4.17 -12.79
CA ARG A 18 13.12 3.58 -12.64
C ARG A 18 13.08 2.76 -11.37
N VAL A 19 12.00 2.87 -10.60
CA VAL A 19 11.82 2.11 -9.36
C VAL A 19 10.48 1.41 -9.41
N TYR A 20 10.52 0.08 -9.38
CA TYR A 20 9.34 -0.78 -9.49
C TYR A 20 9.18 -1.64 -8.24
N LEU A 21 7.97 -1.69 -7.71
CA LEU A 21 7.58 -2.47 -6.53
C LEU A 21 6.38 -3.37 -6.89
N PRO A 22 6.58 -4.41 -7.72
CA PRO A 22 5.52 -5.33 -8.13
C PRO A 22 4.86 -6.01 -6.90
N PRO A 23 3.52 -6.02 -6.79
CA PRO A 23 2.82 -6.61 -5.66
C PRO A 23 2.69 -8.14 -5.74
N ASP A 24 2.91 -8.74 -6.91
CA ASP A 24 2.84 -10.18 -7.16
C ASP A 24 3.79 -10.63 -8.29
N ALA A 25 3.76 -11.94 -8.62
CA ALA A 25 4.68 -12.51 -9.59
C ALA A 25 4.33 -12.12 -11.03
N ASN A 26 3.06 -11.94 -11.37
CA ASN A 26 2.66 -11.53 -12.72
C ASN A 26 3.09 -10.08 -13.01
N CYS A 27 2.93 -9.18 -12.03
CA CYS A 27 3.47 -7.82 -12.14
C CYS A 27 5.00 -7.83 -12.24
N LEU A 28 5.68 -8.68 -11.46
CA LEU A 28 7.13 -8.85 -11.54
C LEU A 28 7.57 -9.30 -12.95
N LEU A 29 6.89 -10.29 -13.54
CA LEU A 29 7.19 -10.75 -14.90
C LEU A 29 7.01 -9.63 -15.93
N SER A 30 5.91 -8.86 -15.85
CA SER A 30 5.68 -7.73 -16.74
C SER A 30 6.73 -6.64 -16.59
N VAL A 31 7.11 -6.29 -15.35
CA VAL A 31 8.18 -5.32 -15.06
C VAL A 31 9.52 -5.80 -15.61
N MET A 32 9.84 -7.08 -15.45
CA MET A 32 11.11 -7.64 -15.91
C MET A 32 11.21 -7.68 -17.44
N ASP A 33 10.13 -8.01 -18.15
CA ASP A 33 10.11 -7.90 -19.62
C ASP A 33 10.42 -6.47 -20.08
N HIS A 34 9.79 -5.47 -19.45
CA HIS A 34 10.11 -4.06 -19.71
C HIS A 34 11.58 -3.73 -19.42
N CYS A 35 12.09 -4.12 -18.25
CA CYS A 35 13.45 -3.82 -17.83
C CYS A 35 14.49 -4.38 -18.81
N LEU A 36 14.33 -5.62 -19.29
CA LEU A 36 15.27 -6.29 -20.20
C LEU A 36 15.28 -5.66 -21.61
N ARG A 37 14.15 -5.06 -22.03
CA ARG A 37 14.05 -4.33 -23.31
C ARG A 37 14.48 -2.88 -23.21
N SER A 38 14.41 -2.28 -22.02
CA SER A 38 14.80 -0.88 -21.79
C SER A 38 16.29 -0.64 -22.09
N ARG A 39 16.63 0.60 -22.40
CA ARG A 39 18.01 1.04 -22.65
C ARG A 39 18.26 2.34 -21.90
N HIS A 40 19.50 2.53 -21.46
CA HIS A 40 19.95 3.74 -20.77
C HIS A 40 19.23 4.03 -19.44
N TYR A 41 18.56 3.04 -18.86
CA TYR A 41 17.95 3.13 -17.53
C TYR A 41 18.77 2.36 -16.49
N VAL A 42 18.66 2.81 -15.25
CA VAL A 42 18.93 1.99 -14.08
C VAL A 42 17.56 1.61 -13.52
N ASN A 43 17.18 0.35 -13.70
CA ASN A 43 15.92 -0.19 -13.18
C ASN A 43 16.18 -0.84 -11.82
N VAL A 44 15.49 -0.35 -10.79
CA VAL A 44 15.49 -0.92 -9.45
C VAL A 44 14.16 -1.63 -9.26
N VAL A 45 14.21 -2.95 -9.09
CA VAL A 45 13.03 -3.79 -8.90
C VAL A 45 13.09 -4.37 -7.49
N ILE A 46 12.08 -4.07 -6.67
CA ILE A 46 11.94 -4.57 -5.31
C ILE A 46 10.89 -5.68 -5.34
N ALA A 47 11.31 -6.91 -5.06
CA ALA A 47 10.43 -8.07 -5.07
C ALA A 47 10.72 -8.97 -3.87
N GLY A 48 9.66 -9.43 -3.21
CA GLY A 48 9.76 -10.47 -2.20
C GLY A 48 10.06 -11.83 -2.80
N LYS A 49 10.65 -12.68 -1.96
CA LYS A 49 10.97 -14.09 -2.28
C LYS A 49 10.14 -15.09 -1.49
N HIS A 50 9.38 -14.60 -0.52
CA HIS A 50 8.54 -15.44 0.34
C HIS A 50 7.23 -15.75 -0.37
N LYS A 51 6.57 -16.84 0.05
CA LYS A 51 5.24 -17.18 -0.47
C LYS A 51 4.27 -16.05 -0.15
N ALA A 52 3.67 -15.48 -1.18
CA ALA A 52 2.72 -14.37 -1.07
C ALA A 52 1.53 -14.61 -2.01
N PRO A 53 0.39 -13.93 -1.80
CA PRO A 53 -0.76 -14.03 -2.70
C PRO A 53 -0.43 -13.60 -4.14
N GLN A 54 -1.23 -14.09 -5.09
CA GLN A 54 -1.25 -13.59 -6.46
C GLN A 54 -2.53 -12.80 -6.66
N TRP A 55 -2.43 -11.54 -7.07
CA TRP A 55 -3.55 -10.61 -7.10
C TRP A 55 -4.16 -10.52 -8.49
N LEU A 56 -3.30 -10.34 -9.49
CA LEU A 56 -3.69 -10.10 -10.87
C LEU A 56 -3.40 -11.33 -11.74
N SER A 57 -4.29 -11.59 -12.71
CA SER A 57 -3.93 -12.43 -13.85
C SER A 57 -2.82 -11.78 -14.67
N MET A 58 -2.18 -12.54 -15.57
CA MET A 58 -1.11 -11.98 -16.41
C MET A 58 -1.62 -10.83 -17.29
N ASP A 59 -2.84 -10.93 -17.85
CA ASP A 59 -3.42 -9.87 -18.69
C ASP A 59 -3.69 -8.59 -17.89
N GLU A 60 -4.26 -8.71 -16.68
CA GLU A 60 -4.46 -7.58 -15.76
C GLU A 60 -3.13 -6.96 -15.34
N ALA A 61 -2.11 -7.78 -15.08
CA ALA A 61 -0.77 -7.31 -14.68
C ALA A 61 -0.08 -6.53 -15.80
N VAL A 62 -0.19 -6.97 -17.07
CA VAL A 62 0.37 -6.23 -18.21
C VAL A 62 -0.25 -4.83 -18.29
N ILE A 63 -1.57 -4.73 -18.18
CA ILE A 63 -2.28 -3.44 -18.21
C ILE A 63 -1.86 -2.57 -17.03
N HIS A 64 -1.89 -3.14 -15.81
CA HIS A 64 -1.56 -2.40 -14.58
C HIS A 64 -0.11 -1.93 -14.56
N CYS A 65 0.85 -2.76 -14.98
CA CYS A 65 2.26 -2.38 -15.05
C CYS A 65 2.56 -1.38 -16.16
N GLN A 66 1.83 -1.41 -17.28
CA GLN A 66 1.93 -0.39 -18.33
C GLN A 66 1.50 0.99 -17.82
N GLU A 67 0.40 1.05 -17.06
CA GLU A 67 -0.02 2.29 -16.39
C GLU A 67 0.89 2.66 -15.22
N GLY A 68 1.47 1.66 -14.55
CA GLY A 68 2.41 1.78 -13.42
C GLY A 68 1.74 2.12 -12.08
N ILE A 69 0.48 2.54 -12.10
CA ILE A 69 -0.35 2.82 -10.92
C ILE A 69 -1.82 2.80 -11.36
N GLY A 70 -2.70 2.32 -10.49
CA GLY A 70 -4.12 2.24 -10.85
C GLY A 70 -5.04 1.91 -9.69
N ILE A 71 -6.33 2.18 -9.91
CA ILE A 71 -7.41 1.79 -8.99
C ILE A 71 -7.70 0.30 -9.20
N TRP A 72 -7.67 -0.47 -8.13
CA TRP A 72 -8.10 -1.87 -8.14
C TRP A 72 -9.60 -1.94 -7.91
N GLN A 73 -10.35 -1.97 -9.01
CA GLN A 73 -11.82 -1.92 -8.99
C GLN A 73 -12.43 -3.07 -8.18
N TRP A 74 -11.86 -4.28 -8.25
CA TRP A 74 -12.33 -5.46 -7.51
C TRP A 74 -12.08 -5.37 -5.99
N ALA A 75 -11.16 -4.50 -5.56
CA ALA A 75 -10.87 -4.24 -4.15
C ALA A 75 -11.60 -3.00 -3.61
N SER A 76 -12.13 -2.15 -4.50
CA SER A 76 -12.82 -0.91 -4.16
C SER A 76 -14.33 -1.11 -4.10
N ASN A 77 -15.05 -0.27 -3.33
CA ASN A 77 -16.52 -0.29 -3.23
C ASN A 77 -17.16 1.11 -3.40
N ASP A 78 -16.40 2.08 -3.92
CA ASP A 78 -16.80 3.47 -4.16
C ASP A 78 -17.42 3.71 -5.55
N GLN A 79 -17.70 2.66 -6.33
CA GLN A 79 -18.22 2.82 -7.69
C GLN A 79 -19.49 3.69 -7.70
N ASN A 80 -19.50 4.72 -8.55
CA ASN A 80 -20.55 5.75 -8.73
C ASN A 80 -20.59 6.90 -7.72
N GLN A 81 -19.63 6.98 -6.79
CA GLN A 81 -19.47 8.14 -5.91
C GLN A 81 -18.00 8.40 -5.55
N GLU A 82 -17.72 9.49 -4.86
CA GLU A 82 -16.38 9.73 -4.31
C GLU A 82 -16.18 8.86 -3.05
N PRO A 83 -14.98 8.28 -2.82
CA PRO A 83 -14.74 7.48 -1.63
C PRO A 83 -14.72 8.36 -0.38
N ASP A 84 -14.95 7.75 0.78
CA ASP A 84 -14.68 8.36 2.08
C ASP A 84 -13.18 8.24 2.43
N LEU A 85 -12.52 7.20 1.91
CA LEU A 85 -11.14 6.83 2.21
C LEU A 85 -10.43 6.27 0.97
N VAL A 86 -9.17 6.67 0.75
CA VAL A 86 -8.27 5.99 -0.18
C VAL A 86 -7.28 5.11 0.58
N MET A 87 -7.28 3.82 0.28
CA MET A 87 -6.28 2.85 0.74
C MET A 87 -5.27 2.62 -0.38
N ALA A 88 -4.07 3.16 -0.25
CA ALA A 88 -3.03 3.08 -1.26
C ALA A 88 -1.88 2.18 -0.81
N CYS A 89 -1.25 1.47 -1.75
CA CYS A 89 -0.14 0.58 -1.44
C CYS A 89 0.92 0.53 -2.53
N CYS A 90 2.17 0.30 -2.13
CA CYS A 90 3.30 0.13 -3.05
C CYS A 90 4.34 -0.84 -2.46
N GLY A 91 4.46 -2.02 -3.06
CA GLY A 91 5.20 -3.18 -2.53
C GLY A 91 4.30 -4.37 -2.23
N ASP A 92 4.86 -5.57 -2.23
CA ASP A 92 4.18 -6.84 -2.00
C ASP A 92 3.57 -6.96 -0.58
N VAL A 93 4.37 -6.82 0.48
CA VAL A 93 3.89 -6.84 1.87
C VAL A 93 2.92 -5.68 2.16
N PRO A 94 3.21 -4.41 1.78
CA PRO A 94 2.25 -3.32 1.90
C PRO A 94 0.90 -3.59 1.20
N THR A 95 0.93 -4.23 0.04
CA THR A 95 -0.31 -4.59 -0.69
C THR A 95 -1.12 -5.63 0.07
N MET A 96 -0.47 -6.67 0.61
CA MET A 96 -1.13 -7.70 1.42
C MET A 96 -1.82 -7.10 2.65
N GLU A 97 -1.11 -6.27 3.42
CA GLU A 97 -1.67 -5.66 4.63
C GLU A 97 -2.75 -4.63 4.33
N THR A 98 -2.62 -3.89 3.22
CA THR A 98 -3.66 -2.97 2.76
C THR A 98 -4.94 -3.70 2.38
N LEU A 99 -4.84 -4.80 1.62
CA LEU A 99 -6.02 -5.59 1.25
C LEU A 99 -6.65 -6.28 2.46
N ALA A 100 -5.84 -6.81 3.37
CA ALA A 100 -6.38 -7.35 4.61
C ALA A 100 -7.12 -6.29 5.44
N ALA A 101 -6.56 -5.08 5.56
CA ALA A 101 -7.22 -3.95 6.21
C ALA A 101 -8.56 -3.60 5.54
N VAL A 102 -8.58 -3.53 4.21
CA VAL A 102 -9.81 -3.29 3.43
C VAL A 102 -10.85 -4.39 3.67
N SER A 103 -10.45 -5.66 3.74
CA SER A 103 -11.39 -6.76 3.99
C SER A 103 -12.09 -6.63 5.36
N ILE A 104 -11.33 -6.32 6.41
CA ILE A 104 -11.86 -6.12 7.77
C ILE A 104 -12.79 -4.89 7.81
N MET A 105 -12.37 -3.76 7.23
CA MET A 105 -13.22 -2.56 7.21
C MET A 105 -14.52 -2.77 6.45
N ARG A 106 -14.53 -3.54 5.36
CA ARG A 106 -15.76 -3.84 4.61
C ARG A 106 -16.74 -4.69 5.42
N GLU A 107 -16.25 -5.56 6.30
CA GLU A 107 -17.09 -6.38 7.17
C GLU A 107 -17.63 -5.57 8.36
N GLU A 108 -16.76 -4.80 9.01
CA GLU A 108 -17.08 -4.10 10.28
C GLU A 108 -17.74 -2.73 10.04
N LEU A 109 -17.45 -2.08 8.91
CA LEU A 109 -17.92 -0.75 8.49
C LEU A 109 -18.51 -0.81 7.07
N PRO A 110 -19.61 -1.56 6.83
CA PRO A 110 -20.11 -1.86 5.48
C PRO A 110 -20.56 -0.64 4.67
N ASP A 111 -20.90 0.46 5.34
CA ASP A 111 -21.34 1.70 4.71
C ASP A 111 -20.15 2.55 4.18
N LEU A 112 -18.93 2.28 4.66
CA LEU A 112 -17.73 3.03 4.31
C LEU A 112 -17.31 2.78 2.87
N LYS A 113 -17.03 3.86 2.13
CA LYS A 113 -16.59 3.81 0.74
C LYS A 113 -15.08 3.93 0.65
N ILE A 114 -14.45 2.84 0.24
CA ILE A 114 -13.01 2.68 0.15
C ILE A 114 -12.63 2.51 -1.31
N ARG A 115 -11.69 3.36 -1.74
CA ARG A 115 -10.97 3.17 -3.00
C ARG A 115 -9.60 2.57 -2.73
N VAL A 116 -9.26 1.52 -3.47
CA VAL A 116 -7.95 0.88 -3.39
C VAL A 116 -7.08 1.29 -4.57
N VAL A 117 -5.90 1.85 -4.30
CA VAL A 117 -4.92 2.25 -5.31
C VAL A 117 -3.63 1.45 -5.12
N ASN A 118 -3.16 0.77 -6.15
CA ASN A 118 -1.87 0.09 -6.14
C ASN A 118 -0.88 0.80 -7.06
N ALA A 119 0.34 1.05 -6.58
CA ALA A 119 1.43 1.60 -7.37
C ALA A 119 2.53 0.57 -7.56
N VAL A 120 2.90 0.32 -8.82
CA VAL A 120 4.05 -0.51 -9.21
C VAL A 120 5.25 0.38 -9.53
N ASP A 121 5.07 1.40 -10.38
CA ASP A 121 6.09 2.41 -10.69
C ASP A 121 6.00 3.56 -9.69
N LEU A 122 6.94 3.60 -8.74
CA LEU A 122 6.97 4.61 -7.69
C LEU A 122 7.04 6.03 -8.24
N MET A 123 7.68 6.20 -9.41
CA MET A 123 7.94 7.52 -9.99
C MET A 123 6.69 8.16 -10.60
N LYS A 124 5.59 7.40 -10.76
CA LYS A 124 4.27 7.92 -11.15
C LYS A 124 3.71 8.90 -10.10
N LEU A 125 4.11 8.78 -8.83
CA LEU A 125 3.65 9.68 -7.78
C LEU A 125 4.16 11.12 -7.95
N GLN A 126 5.36 11.31 -8.53
CA GLN A 126 5.87 12.66 -8.83
C GLN A 126 5.04 13.35 -9.90
N SER A 127 4.96 14.68 -9.83
CA SER A 127 4.34 15.47 -10.89
C SER A 127 5.04 15.25 -12.24
N SER A 128 4.26 15.20 -13.32
CA SER A 128 4.75 15.11 -14.71
C SER A 128 5.74 16.23 -15.07
N ASP A 129 5.68 17.37 -14.37
CA ASP A 129 6.61 18.49 -14.55
C ASP A 129 8.01 18.20 -13.97
N LYS A 130 8.13 17.20 -13.09
CA LYS A 130 9.36 16.81 -12.40
C LYS A 130 9.93 15.49 -12.89
N HIS A 131 9.07 14.58 -13.34
CA HIS A 131 9.48 13.24 -13.76
C HIS A 131 8.75 12.81 -15.05
N PRO A 132 9.43 12.21 -16.04
CA PRO A 132 8.81 11.82 -17.31
C PRO A 132 7.73 10.74 -17.18
N HIS A 133 7.77 9.93 -16.13
CA HIS A 133 6.70 8.97 -15.79
C HIS A 133 5.64 9.55 -14.86
N GLY A 134 5.86 10.76 -14.34
CA GLY A 134 5.01 11.36 -13.33
C GLY A 134 3.58 11.55 -13.84
N LEU A 135 2.60 11.34 -12.96
CA LEU A 135 1.22 11.65 -13.28
C LEU A 135 1.01 13.16 -13.40
N THR A 136 0.12 13.58 -14.28
CA THR A 136 -0.44 14.93 -14.23
C THR A 136 -1.20 15.12 -12.91
N ASP A 137 -1.29 16.34 -12.41
CA ASP A 137 -2.02 16.62 -11.16
C ASP A 137 -3.49 16.21 -11.25
N LYS A 138 -4.12 16.39 -12.42
CA LYS A 138 -5.49 15.92 -12.66
C LYS A 138 -5.62 14.40 -12.52
N ALA A 139 -4.69 13.63 -13.06
CA ALA A 139 -4.72 12.16 -12.96
C ALA A 139 -4.46 11.70 -11.52
N PHE A 140 -3.57 12.38 -10.79
CA PHE A 140 -3.35 12.12 -9.37
C PHE A 140 -4.63 12.38 -8.57
N ASP A 141 -5.26 13.54 -8.73
CA ASP A 141 -6.51 13.90 -8.04
C ASP A 141 -7.66 12.94 -8.36
N GLN A 142 -7.74 12.42 -9.59
CA GLN A 142 -8.77 11.45 -9.96
C GLN A 142 -8.63 10.13 -9.18
N MET A 143 -7.41 9.71 -8.84
CA MET A 143 -7.17 8.50 -8.07
C MET A 143 -7.22 8.75 -6.57
N PHE A 144 -6.53 9.79 -6.11
CA PHE A 144 -6.29 10.06 -4.69
C PHE A 144 -7.24 11.06 -4.06
N THR A 145 -8.22 11.57 -4.82
CA THR A 145 -9.14 12.65 -4.44
C THR A 145 -8.41 13.97 -4.16
N LYS A 146 -9.16 15.02 -3.83
CA LYS A 146 -8.59 16.34 -3.50
C LYS A 146 -8.59 16.64 -2.01
N ASP A 147 -9.41 15.94 -1.25
CA ASP A 147 -9.75 16.29 0.13
C ASP A 147 -9.92 15.07 1.05
N LYS A 148 -10.04 13.84 0.52
CA LYS A 148 -10.30 12.65 1.34
C LYS A 148 -9.02 12.12 1.97
N PRO A 149 -9.08 11.54 3.18
CA PRO A 149 -7.95 10.84 3.78
C PRO A 149 -7.37 9.77 2.86
N ILE A 150 -6.03 9.70 2.83
CA ILE A 150 -5.28 8.65 2.12
C ILE A 150 -4.40 7.94 3.14
N ILE A 151 -4.62 6.64 3.35
CA ILE A 151 -3.68 5.78 4.06
C ILE A 151 -2.81 5.10 3.02
N PHE A 152 -1.50 5.34 3.07
CA PHE A 152 -0.55 4.82 2.10
C PHE A 152 0.42 3.85 2.76
N ALA A 153 0.29 2.55 2.48
CA ALA A 153 1.24 1.53 2.91
C ALA A 153 2.42 1.44 1.92
N PHE A 154 3.64 1.59 2.41
CA PHE A 154 4.84 1.66 1.59
C PHE A 154 5.95 0.73 2.09
N HIS A 155 6.67 0.13 1.15
CA HIS A 155 7.77 -0.79 1.45
C HIS A 155 8.95 -0.15 2.19
N SER A 156 9.26 1.12 1.88
CA SER A 156 10.45 1.81 2.40
C SER A 156 10.05 2.97 3.32
N TYR A 157 10.95 3.92 3.53
CA TYR A 157 10.76 5.02 4.47
C TYR A 157 9.59 5.93 4.05
N PRO A 158 8.64 6.22 4.95
CA PRO A 158 7.47 7.06 4.66
C PRO A 158 7.81 8.45 4.09
N GLY A 159 8.93 9.04 4.54
CA GLY A 159 9.39 10.36 4.11
C GLY A 159 9.57 10.49 2.59
N LEU A 160 9.88 9.39 1.90
CA LEU A 160 10.02 9.40 0.45
C LEU A 160 8.68 9.69 -0.24
N ILE A 161 7.59 9.04 0.17
CA ILE A 161 6.27 9.27 -0.43
C ILE A 161 5.89 10.75 -0.29
N HIS A 162 6.03 11.33 0.90
CA HIS A 162 5.79 12.76 1.13
C HIS A 162 6.66 13.65 0.23
N LYS A 163 7.93 13.31 0.04
CA LYS A 163 8.81 14.03 -0.87
C LYS A 163 8.34 13.93 -2.33
N LEU A 164 7.87 12.77 -2.78
CA LEU A 164 7.40 12.58 -4.15
C LEU A 164 6.07 13.30 -4.43
N THR A 165 5.24 13.49 -3.40
CA THR A 165 3.89 14.06 -3.54
C THR A 165 3.76 15.46 -2.91
N TYR A 166 4.85 16.12 -2.52
CA TYR A 166 4.83 17.35 -1.72
C TYR A 166 3.99 18.50 -2.31
N ASN A 167 3.80 18.52 -3.63
CA ASN A 167 3.06 19.55 -4.36
C ASN A 167 1.71 19.06 -4.92
N ARG A 168 1.24 17.86 -4.55
CA ARG A 168 -0.07 17.34 -4.96
C ARG A 168 -1.17 17.96 -4.12
N ASN A 169 -2.36 18.22 -4.67
CA ASN A 169 -3.42 18.94 -3.97
C ASN A 169 -3.81 18.34 -2.61
N ASN A 170 -3.93 17.01 -2.53
CA ASN A 170 -4.36 16.29 -1.33
C ASN A 170 -3.21 15.86 -0.41
N HIS A 171 -2.00 16.41 -0.58
CA HIS A 171 -0.81 15.92 0.13
C HIS A 171 -0.88 16.06 1.66
N SER A 172 -1.71 16.98 2.18
CA SER A 172 -1.95 17.16 3.62
C SER A 172 -2.75 16.02 4.26
N ASN A 173 -3.56 15.30 3.47
CA ASN A 173 -4.35 14.15 3.91
C ASN A 173 -3.66 12.81 3.58
N LEU A 174 -2.40 12.86 3.13
CA LEU A 174 -1.59 11.67 2.86
C LEU A 174 -0.90 11.22 4.14
N HIS A 175 -1.28 10.05 4.65
CA HIS A 175 -0.73 9.44 5.85
C HIS A 175 -0.02 8.14 5.48
N VAL A 176 1.31 8.16 5.56
CA VAL A 176 2.15 7.09 5.03
C VAL A 176 2.65 6.19 6.15
N HIS A 177 2.40 4.90 6.02
CA HIS A 177 2.94 3.83 6.84
C HIS A 177 4.02 3.10 6.05
N GLY A 178 5.13 2.77 6.70
CA GLY A 178 6.28 2.14 6.05
C GLY A 178 7.35 1.83 7.08
N TYR A 179 8.57 1.52 6.62
CA TYR A 179 9.64 1.13 7.53
C TYR A 179 10.08 2.29 8.45
N LYS A 180 10.19 2.01 9.75
CA LYS A 180 10.49 2.96 10.83
C LYS A 180 11.79 2.65 11.59
N GLU A 181 12.71 1.87 11.01
CA GLU A 181 13.91 1.34 11.69
C GLU A 181 13.63 0.33 12.82
N GLU A 182 12.42 -0.23 12.87
CA GLU A 182 12.07 -1.22 13.88
C GLU A 182 12.10 -2.63 13.30
N GLY A 183 12.84 -3.53 13.96
CA GLY A 183 12.96 -4.90 13.50
C GLY A 183 13.92 -5.75 14.33
N THR A 184 13.56 -7.01 14.50
CA THR A 184 14.38 -8.01 15.21
C THR A 184 14.09 -9.40 14.63
N VAL A 185 14.67 -10.44 15.22
CA VAL A 185 14.26 -11.83 14.93
C VAL A 185 12.88 -12.03 15.54
N THR A 186 11.85 -12.04 14.68
CA THR A 186 10.45 -12.22 15.05
C THR A 186 9.66 -12.84 13.88
N THR A 187 8.35 -12.99 14.03
CA THR A 187 7.46 -13.55 13.01
C THR A 187 7.18 -12.55 11.87
N PRO A 188 6.80 -13.01 10.66
CA PRO A 188 6.56 -12.13 9.52
C PRO A 188 5.55 -11.00 9.74
N PHE A 189 4.42 -11.26 10.40
CA PHE A 189 3.44 -10.21 10.68
C PHE A 189 3.91 -9.29 11.80
N ASP A 190 4.59 -9.81 12.82
CA ASP A 190 5.15 -8.96 13.88
C ASP A 190 6.17 -7.94 13.34
N MET A 191 6.95 -8.31 12.31
CA MET A 191 7.80 -7.35 11.59
C MET A 191 7.00 -6.15 11.02
N THR A 192 5.76 -6.36 10.59
CA THR A 192 4.87 -5.27 10.14
C THR A 192 4.27 -4.50 11.31
N VAL A 193 3.95 -5.19 12.42
CA VAL A 193 3.44 -4.58 13.66
C VAL A 193 4.45 -3.62 14.29
N LEU A 194 5.72 -4.01 14.36
CA LEU A 194 6.81 -3.17 14.87
C LEU A 194 6.96 -1.85 14.10
N ASN A 195 6.57 -1.84 12.83
CA ASN A 195 6.62 -0.66 11.97
C ASN A 195 5.24 0.03 11.81
N GLU A 196 4.22 -0.44 12.52
CA GLU A 196 2.82 -0.03 12.38
C GLU A 196 2.31 -0.11 10.92
N LEU A 197 2.86 -1.02 10.11
CA LEU A 197 2.48 -1.25 8.70
C LEU A 197 1.40 -2.34 8.57
N ASP A 198 1.17 -3.10 9.63
CA ASP A 198 0.17 -4.17 9.66
C ASP A 198 -1.25 -3.64 9.48
N ARG A 199 -2.13 -4.55 9.02
CA ARG A 199 -3.54 -4.25 8.78
C ARG A 199 -4.26 -3.60 9.96
N PHE A 200 -3.91 -3.88 11.22
CA PHE A 200 -4.61 -3.31 12.37
C PHE A 200 -4.26 -1.83 12.54
N HIS A 201 -2.98 -1.48 12.50
CA HIS A 201 -2.56 -0.08 12.56
C HIS A 201 -3.07 0.74 11.36
N LEU A 202 -3.10 0.16 10.16
CA LEU A 202 -3.68 0.82 8.98
C LEU A 202 -5.16 1.17 9.20
N ILE A 203 -5.97 0.25 9.73
CA ILE A 203 -7.39 0.49 10.04
C ILE A 203 -7.54 1.54 11.14
N MET A 204 -6.77 1.44 12.23
CA MET A 204 -6.83 2.41 13.32
C MET A 204 -6.51 3.83 12.84
N ASN A 205 -5.51 3.99 11.96
CA ASN A 205 -5.22 5.29 11.34
C ASN A 205 -6.39 5.77 10.49
N ALA A 206 -6.96 4.90 9.65
CA ALA A 206 -8.12 5.24 8.84
C ALA A 206 -9.31 5.74 9.69
N ILE A 207 -9.63 5.04 10.79
CA ILE A 207 -10.69 5.42 11.73
C ILE A 207 -10.44 6.82 12.30
N ASP A 208 -9.21 7.11 12.73
CA ASP A 208 -8.85 8.41 13.30
C ASP A 208 -9.01 9.56 12.31
N ARG A 209 -8.82 9.31 11.01
CA ARG A 209 -9.00 10.33 9.95
C ARG A 209 -10.44 10.47 9.48
N LEU A 210 -11.20 9.38 9.47
CA LEU A 210 -12.61 9.38 9.10
C LEU A 210 -13.48 10.04 10.18
N GLY A 211 -13.07 9.95 11.45
CA GLY A 211 -13.71 10.63 12.57
C GLY A 211 -15.21 10.34 12.63
N PRO A 212 -16.09 11.35 12.59
CA PRO A 212 -17.54 11.14 12.72
C PRO A 212 -18.17 10.24 11.67
N ILE A 213 -17.55 10.05 10.49
CA ILE A 213 -18.10 9.23 9.39
C ILE A 213 -18.34 7.79 9.86
N VAL A 214 -17.43 7.23 10.66
CA VAL A 214 -17.51 5.84 11.14
C VAL A 214 -18.26 5.71 12.48
N GLY A 215 -18.56 6.84 13.13
CA GLY A 215 -19.33 6.91 14.37
C GLY A 215 -18.83 5.97 15.48
N GLU A 216 -19.77 5.49 16.31
CA GLU A 216 -19.49 4.54 17.39
C GLU A 216 -18.91 3.21 16.88
N LYS A 217 -19.32 2.73 15.71
CA LYS A 217 -18.79 1.48 15.12
C LYS A 217 -17.27 1.57 14.93
N GLY A 218 -16.77 2.71 14.47
CA GLY A 218 -15.34 2.96 14.35
C GLY A 218 -14.62 2.93 15.71
N ILE A 219 -15.22 3.50 16.76
CA ILE A 219 -14.64 3.51 18.10
C ILE A 219 -14.49 2.08 18.64
N TYR A 220 -15.56 1.27 18.56
CA TYR A 220 -15.52 -0.13 19.00
C TYR A 220 -14.55 -0.98 18.17
N LEU A 221 -14.49 -0.77 16.85
CA LEU A 221 -13.54 -1.46 16.00
C LEU A 221 -12.10 -1.11 16.38
N LYS A 222 -11.80 0.17 16.63
CA LYS A 222 -10.47 0.60 17.08
C LYS A 222 -10.07 -0.10 18.38
N GLN A 223 -10.97 -0.16 19.37
CA GLN A 223 -10.70 -0.87 20.62
C GLN A 223 -10.44 -2.37 20.38
N LYS A 224 -11.28 -3.04 19.58
CA LYS A 224 -11.10 -4.44 19.21
C LYS A 224 -9.72 -4.70 18.59
N LEU A 225 -9.25 -3.80 17.72
CA LEU A 225 -7.95 -3.93 17.07
C LEU A 225 -6.76 -3.66 18.02
N GLN A 226 -6.92 -2.77 19.00
CA GLN A 226 -5.94 -2.60 20.07
C GLN A 226 -5.83 -3.87 20.92
N ASP A 227 -6.96 -4.49 21.25
CA ASP A 227 -6.99 -5.76 21.97
C ASP A 227 -6.32 -6.87 21.15
N LYS A 228 -6.52 -6.88 19.82
CA LYS A 228 -5.86 -7.81 18.89
C LYS A 228 -4.34 -7.67 18.84
N LEU A 229 -3.80 -6.46 18.97
CA LEU A 229 -2.35 -6.26 19.05
C LEU A 229 -1.76 -6.80 20.35
N ILE A 230 -2.51 -6.71 21.46
CA ILE A 230 -2.12 -7.33 22.73
C ILE A 230 -2.14 -8.85 22.62
N GLU A 231 -3.21 -9.40 22.04
CA GLU A 231 -3.35 -10.84 21.77
C GLU A 231 -2.20 -11.36 20.89
N HIS A 232 -1.91 -10.66 19.79
CA HIS A 232 -0.80 -10.97 18.87
C HIS A 232 0.53 -11.10 19.62
N ARG A 233 0.88 -10.10 20.43
CA ARG A 233 2.13 -10.10 21.21
C ARG A 233 2.23 -11.32 22.12
N GLN A 234 1.15 -11.63 22.85
CA GLN A 234 1.12 -12.80 23.73
C GLN A 234 1.23 -14.11 22.94
N TYR A 235 0.55 -14.18 21.78
CA TYR A 235 0.53 -15.36 20.94
C TYR A 235 1.92 -15.69 20.37
N ILE A 236 2.64 -14.70 19.82
CA ILE A 236 3.97 -14.95 19.23
C ILE A 236 5.01 -15.32 20.29
N ASP A 237 4.90 -14.79 21.50
CA ASP A 237 5.81 -15.11 22.62
C ASP A 237 5.67 -16.57 23.07
N VAL A 238 4.45 -17.13 22.98
CA VAL A 238 4.14 -18.50 23.39
C VAL A 238 4.33 -19.50 22.25
N GLU A 239 3.82 -19.19 21.06
CA GLU A 239 3.70 -20.13 19.94
C GLU A 239 4.84 -19.99 18.92
N GLY A 240 5.59 -18.89 18.93
CA GLY A 240 6.69 -18.65 18.00
C GLY A 240 6.27 -18.51 16.53
N GLN A 241 4.98 -18.26 16.27
CA GLN A 241 4.38 -18.11 14.94
C GLN A 241 3.24 -17.09 14.99
N ASP A 242 2.93 -16.47 13.85
CA ASP A 242 1.80 -15.52 13.76
C ASP A 242 0.46 -16.19 14.05
N MET A 243 -0.52 -15.40 14.52
CA MET A 243 -1.88 -15.86 14.79
C MET A 243 -2.52 -16.56 13.57
N PRO A 244 -3.34 -17.60 13.76
CA PRO A 244 -3.97 -18.33 12.65
C PRO A 244 -4.75 -17.41 11.71
N GLU A 245 -5.51 -16.44 12.26
CA GLU A 245 -6.29 -15.48 11.48
C GLU A 245 -5.43 -14.60 10.55
N ILE A 246 -4.13 -14.43 10.83
CA ILE A 246 -3.20 -13.69 9.98
C ILE A 246 -2.64 -14.60 8.89
N ARG A 247 -2.22 -15.81 9.27
CA ARG A 247 -1.57 -16.79 8.37
C ARG A 247 -2.52 -17.44 7.38
N GLU A 248 -3.74 -17.68 7.83
CA GLU A 248 -4.80 -18.36 7.07
C GLU A 248 -5.70 -17.36 6.35
N TRP A 249 -5.47 -16.06 6.53
CA TRP A 249 -6.19 -15.03 5.80
C TRP A 249 -6.03 -15.22 4.30
N VAL A 250 -7.16 -15.20 3.61
CA VAL A 250 -7.25 -15.22 2.16
C VAL A 250 -8.23 -14.14 1.73
N TRP A 251 -7.92 -13.48 0.62
CA TRP A 251 -8.85 -12.49 0.05
C TRP A 251 -10.11 -13.18 -0.45
N SER A 252 -11.24 -12.89 0.19
CA SER A 252 -12.56 -13.31 -0.26
C SER A 252 -13.03 -12.40 -1.40
N ARG A 253 -13.09 -12.94 -2.62
CA ARG A 253 -13.81 -12.26 -3.71
C ARG A 253 -15.30 -12.35 -3.38
N SER A 254 -15.84 -11.27 -2.81
CA SER A 254 -17.29 -11.12 -2.70
C SER A 254 -17.88 -11.22 -4.11
N SER A 255 -18.87 -12.09 -4.28
CA SER A 255 -19.61 -12.25 -5.54
C SER A 255 -20.58 -11.09 -5.76
#